data_AF-A0AA40EPM7-F1
#
_entry.id   AF-A0AA40EPM7-F1
#
_cell.length_a   1.000
_cell.length_b   1.000
_cell.length_c   1.000
_cell.angle_alpha   90.00
_cell.angle_beta   90.00
_cell.angle_gamma   90.00
#
_symmetry.space_group_name_H-M   'P 1'
#
loop_
_entity.id
_entity.type
_entity.pdbx_description
1 polymer ?
#
loop_
_entity_poly.entity_id
_entity_poly.type
_entity_poly.pdbx_seq_one_letter_code
_entity_poly.pdbx_strand_id
1 'polypeptide(L)'
;VGHSPTEAHHLWNGSRVVASHFESAPHLVAGKTVLELGAGAGLPSIVAGMLGARKVVVTDFPDPDILAYLRGNVEGCEMVPPGAVVAEGYVWGAEAGRVLGYLGEGERFDVLVLADLLFRHSEHGRILRSIEMTMKRAEGSRAFVVFTSYRPWLQHKDLNFFELARERGFVVEKILEKKMERPMFEEDPGDEEVRKTVTGWTLAWPREVC
;
A
#
# COMPACT_ATOMS: atom_id res chain seq x y z
N VAL A 1 15.96 7.94 5.72
CA VAL A 1 14.99 7.50 4.69
C VAL A 1 15.30 8.05 3.30
N GLY A 2 15.35 7.17 2.29
CA GLY A 2 15.38 7.55 0.86
C GLY A 2 16.76 7.75 0.25
N HIS A 3 17.81 7.26 0.92
CA HIS A 3 19.19 7.26 0.44
C HIS A 3 19.61 5.92 -0.21
N SER A 4 18.88 4.84 0.06
CA SER A 4 19.06 3.52 -0.57
C SER A 4 17.91 3.23 -1.53
N PRO A 5 18.15 2.56 -2.68
CA PRO A 5 17.09 2.09 -3.56
C PRO A 5 16.14 1.09 -2.86
N THR A 6 16.64 0.38 -1.83
CA THR A 6 15.93 -0.70 -1.13
C THR A 6 16.10 -0.60 0.39
N GLU A 7 15.05 -0.18 1.09
CA GLU A 7 14.91 -0.26 2.56
C GLU A 7 13.86 -1.33 2.93
N ALA A 8 13.67 -2.32 2.05
CA ALA A 8 12.60 -3.33 2.10
C ALA A 8 12.68 -4.29 3.31
N HIS A 9 13.80 -4.32 4.02
CA HIS A 9 14.00 -5.15 5.21
C HIS A 9 13.40 -4.53 6.48
N HIS A 10 13.02 -3.26 6.46
CA HIS A 10 12.36 -2.62 7.59
C HIS A 10 10.85 -2.86 7.58
N LEU A 11 10.28 -3.08 8.77
CA LEU A 11 8.83 -3.04 8.94
C LEU A 11 8.38 -1.61 9.23
N TRP A 12 7.86 -0.96 8.20
CA TRP A 12 7.47 0.43 8.19
C TRP A 12 6.23 0.74 9.05
N ASN A 13 6.15 1.94 9.62
CA ASN A 13 5.06 2.32 10.50
C ASN A 13 3.70 2.30 9.78
N GLY A 14 3.64 2.77 8.53
CA GLY A 14 2.45 2.71 7.70
C GLY A 14 1.94 1.28 7.53
N SER A 15 2.84 0.32 7.27
CA SER A 15 2.51 -1.10 7.13
C SER A 15 1.90 -1.67 8.42
N ARG A 16 2.47 -1.32 9.58
CA ARG A 16 1.94 -1.75 10.89
C ARG A 16 0.54 -1.17 11.15
N VAL A 17 0.35 0.11 10.87
CA VAL A 17 -0.92 0.80 11.13
C VAL A 17 -2.04 0.31 10.23
N VAL A 18 -1.80 0.13 8.92
CA VAL A 18 -2.82 -0.38 8.01
C VAL A 18 -3.16 -1.85 8.30
N ALA A 19 -2.17 -2.68 8.68
CA ALA A 19 -2.40 -4.05 9.12
C ALA A 19 -3.32 -4.09 10.35
N SER A 20 -2.99 -3.33 11.41
CA SER A 20 -3.87 -3.23 12.59
C SER A 20 -5.24 -2.66 12.27
N HIS A 21 -5.34 -1.75 11.29
CA HIS A 21 -6.63 -1.24 10.84
C HIS A 21 -7.49 -2.35 10.23
N PHE A 22 -6.92 -3.21 9.37
CA PHE A 22 -7.64 -4.37 8.84
C PHE A 22 -8.01 -5.38 9.91
N GLU A 23 -7.15 -5.66 10.89
CA GLU A 23 -7.50 -6.52 12.04
C GLU A 23 -8.69 -5.98 12.83
N SER A 24 -8.75 -4.65 13.03
CA SER A 24 -9.87 -3.99 13.73
C SER A 24 -11.16 -3.97 12.90
N ALA A 25 -11.05 -4.07 11.57
CA ALA A 25 -12.16 -4.00 10.64
C ALA A 25 -12.02 -5.03 9.49
N PRO A 26 -12.13 -6.35 9.77
CA PRO A 26 -11.83 -7.38 8.77
C PRO A 26 -12.68 -7.31 7.50
N HIS A 27 -13.92 -6.80 7.60
CA HIS A 27 -14.82 -6.58 6.47
C HIS A 27 -14.25 -5.66 5.38
N LEU A 28 -13.19 -4.90 5.69
CA LEU A 28 -12.48 -4.09 4.70
C LEU A 28 -11.76 -4.95 3.65
N VAL A 29 -11.35 -6.17 3.99
CA VAL A 29 -10.56 -7.06 3.13
C VAL A 29 -11.15 -8.47 2.96
N ALA A 30 -11.97 -8.95 3.90
CA ALA A 30 -12.58 -10.27 3.86
C ALA A 30 -13.44 -10.45 2.60
N GLY A 31 -13.21 -11.54 1.86
CA GLY A 31 -13.88 -11.87 0.59
C GLY A 31 -13.48 -11.00 -0.62
N LYS A 32 -12.56 -10.04 -0.45
CA LYS A 32 -12.16 -9.08 -1.47
C LYS A 32 -10.85 -9.45 -2.15
N THR A 33 -10.59 -8.85 -3.31
CA THR A 33 -9.28 -8.91 -3.97
C THR A 33 -8.41 -7.74 -3.52
N VAL A 34 -7.17 -8.02 -3.13
CA VAL A 34 -6.25 -7.04 -2.54
C VAL A 34 -4.96 -6.97 -3.36
N LEU A 35 -4.49 -5.76 -3.64
CA LEU A 35 -3.18 -5.48 -4.24
C LEU A 35 -2.37 -4.58 -3.32
N GLU A 36 -1.18 -5.00 -2.94
CA GLU A 36 -0.22 -4.13 -2.24
C GLU A 36 0.89 -3.69 -3.19
N LEU A 37 1.13 -2.38 -3.26
CA LEU A 37 2.21 -1.77 -4.05
C LEU A 37 3.40 -1.49 -3.14
N GLY A 38 4.61 -1.86 -3.55
CA GLY A 38 5.84 -1.57 -2.78
C GLY A 38 5.81 -2.16 -1.38
N ALA A 39 5.54 -3.46 -1.29
CA ALA A 39 5.15 -4.13 -0.06
C ALA A 39 6.29 -4.26 0.98
N GLY A 40 7.56 -4.19 0.58
CA GLY A 40 8.70 -4.48 1.43
C GLY A 40 8.58 -5.87 2.05
N ALA A 41 8.29 -5.93 3.35
CA ALA A 41 8.06 -7.19 4.06
C ALA A 41 6.69 -7.84 3.80
N GLY A 42 5.70 -7.11 3.26
CA GLY A 42 4.38 -7.65 2.90
C GLY A 42 3.39 -7.85 4.05
N LEU A 43 3.63 -7.23 5.21
CA LEU A 43 2.75 -7.40 6.39
C LEU A 43 1.26 -7.13 6.10
N PRO A 44 0.86 -6.01 5.47
CA PRO A 44 -0.55 -5.74 5.18
C PRO A 44 -1.20 -6.83 4.32
N SER A 45 -0.50 -7.33 3.31
CA SER A 45 -0.97 -8.42 2.46
C SER A 45 -1.12 -9.75 3.20
N ILE A 46 -0.15 -10.09 4.06
CA ILE A 46 -0.21 -11.29 4.90
C ILE A 46 -1.42 -11.21 5.82
N VAL A 47 -1.62 -10.09 6.52
CA VAL A 47 -2.78 -9.87 7.39
C VAL A 47 -4.08 -9.91 6.61
N ALA A 48 -4.15 -9.30 5.42
CA ALA A 48 -5.35 -9.39 4.58
C ALA A 48 -5.67 -10.84 4.18
N GLY A 49 -4.65 -11.64 3.84
CA GLY A 49 -4.80 -13.07 3.57
C GLY A 49 -5.33 -13.86 4.77
N MET A 50 -4.79 -13.61 5.97
CA MET A 50 -5.25 -14.22 7.22
C MET A 50 -6.70 -13.85 7.56
N LEU A 51 -7.11 -12.63 7.25
CA LEU A 51 -8.46 -12.12 7.48
C LEU A 51 -9.48 -12.56 6.41
N GLY A 52 -9.09 -13.47 5.52
CA GLY A 52 -10.00 -14.09 4.55
C GLY A 52 -10.20 -13.29 3.27
N ALA A 53 -9.22 -12.47 2.86
CA ALA A 53 -9.22 -11.93 1.49
C ALA A 53 -9.31 -13.07 0.46
N ARG A 54 -10.11 -12.87 -0.60
CA ARG A 54 -10.32 -13.87 -1.65
C ARG A 54 -9.04 -14.17 -2.42
N LYS A 55 -8.29 -13.11 -2.72
CA LYS A 55 -6.98 -13.19 -3.39
C LYS A 55 -6.19 -11.94 -3.05
N VAL A 56 -4.92 -12.11 -2.70
CA VAL A 56 -3.99 -11.02 -2.45
C VAL A 56 -2.81 -11.15 -3.40
N VAL A 57 -2.49 -10.07 -4.10
CA VAL A 57 -1.24 -9.97 -4.88
C VAL A 57 -0.38 -8.94 -4.19
N VAL A 58 0.73 -9.41 -3.62
CA VAL A 58 1.70 -8.56 -2.92
C VAL A 58 2.84 -8.24 -3.89
N THR A 59 3.13 -6.96 -4.10
CA THR A 59 4.08 -6.54 -5.14
C THR A 59 5.17 -5.63 -4.65
N ASP A 60 6.35 -5.78 -5.24
CA ASP A 60 7.46 -4.85 -5.10
C ASP A 60 8.26 -4.77 -6.42
N PHE A 61 9.33 -3.99 -6.45
CA PHE A 61 10.21 -3.86 -7.61
C PHE A 61 10.70 -5.26 -8.06
N PRO A 62 10.76 -5.56 -9.37
CA PRO A 62 11.08 -6.88 -9.90
C PRO A 62 12.57 -7.21 -9.80
N ASP A 63 13.08 -7.19 -8.58
CA ASP A 63 14.41 -7.63 -8.20
C ASP A 63 14.32 -9.05 -7.60
N PRO A 64 15.16 -10.01 -8.04
CA PRO A 64 15.10 -11.38 -7.57
C PRO A 64 15.25 -11.53 -6.05
N ASP A 65 16.08 -10.72 -5.40
CA ASP A 65 16.33 -10.82 -3.97
C ASP A 65 15.13 -10.28 -3.19
N ILE A 66 14.60 -9.11 -3.58
CA ILE A 66 13.38 -8.55 -2.99
C ILE A 66 12.22 -9.56 -3.09
N LEU A 67 12.03 -10.15 -4.28
CA LEU A 67 10.95 -11.11 -4.49
C LEU A 67 11.16 -12.42 -3.73
N ALA A 68 12.41 -12.87 -3.56
CA ALA A 68 12.71 -14.03 -2.72
C ALA A 68 12.36 -13.77 -1.25
N TYR A 69 12.70 -12.59 -0.71
CA TYR A 69 12.32 -12.21 0.65
C TYR A 69 10.80 -12.11 0.81
N LEU A 70 10.12 -11.46 -0.14
CA LEU A 70 8.68 -11.28 -0.09
C LEU A 70 7.93 -12.62 -0.14
N ARG A 71 8.37 -13.55 -1.01
CA ARG A 71 7.84 -14.93 -1.06
C ARG A 71 8.09 -15.66 0.25
N GLY A 72 9.31 -15.59 0.78
CA GLY A 72 9.67 -16.23 2.04
C GLY A 72 8.80 -15.75 3.22
N ASN A 73 8.50 -14.45 3.29
CA ASN A 73 7.62 -13.91 4.33
C ASN A 73 6.18 -14.41 4.21
N VAL A 74 5.66 -14.52 2.98
CA VAL A 74 4.31 -15.05 2.72
C VAL A 74 4.25 -16.53 3.05
N GLU A 75 5.19 -17.33 2.53
CA GLU A 75 5.24 -18.78 2.72
C GLU A 75 5.54 -19.17 4.18
N GLY A 76 6.29 -18.35 4.90
CA GLY A 76 6.58 -18.55 6.32
C GLY A 76 5.41 -18.30 7.26
N CYS A 77 4.29 -17.75 6.78
CA CYS A 77 3.11 -17.50 7.61
C CYS A 77 2.07 -18.63 7.45
N GLU A 78 2.12 -19.62 8.35
CA GLU A 78 1.21 -20.79 8.34
C GLU A 78 -0.28 -20.44 8.48
N MET A 79 -0.59 -19.23 8.97
CA MET A 79 -1.95 -18.74 9.12
C MET A 79 -2.57 -18.27 7.79
N VAL A 80 -1.76 -18.04 6.76
CA VAL A 80 -2.25 -17.67 5.42
C VAL A 80 -2.66 -18.94 4.68
N PRO A 81 -3.91 -19.04 4.18
CA PRO A 81 -4.31 -20.18 3.38
C PRO A 81 -3.42 -20.33 2.13
N PRO A 82 -3.00 -21.56 1.76
CA PRO A 82 -2.13 -21.77 0.60
C PRO A 82 -2.70 -21.13 -0.68
N GLY A 83 -1.87 -20.31 -1.34
CA GLY A 83 -2.22 -19.62 -2.58
C GLY A 83 -3.14 -18.41 -2.44
N ALA A 84 -3.60 -18.07 -1.22
CA ALA A 84 -4.40 -16.87 -0.97
C ALA A 84 -3.60 -15.58 -1.24
N VAL A 85 -2.31 -15.58 -0.86
CA VAL A 85 -1.37 -14.48 -1.10
C VAL A 85 -0.30 -14.96 -2.09
N VAL A 86 -0.02 -14.16 -3.12
CA VAL A 86 1.02 -14.44 -4.12
C VAL A 86 1.90 -13.21 -4.32
N ALA A 87 3.21 -13.43 -4.43
CA ALA A 87 4.19 -12.37 -4.63
C ALA A 87 4.54 -12.21 -6.11
N GLU A 88 4.50 -10.98 -6.62
CA GLU A 88 4.79 -10.65 -8.03
C GLU A 88 5.63 -9.38 -8.14
N GLY A 89 6.51 -9.33 -9.15
CA GLY A 89 7.27 -8.13 -9.47
C GLY A 89 6.41 -7.11 -10.22
N TYR A 90 6.38 -5.87 -9.75
CA TYR A 90 5.63 -4.81 -10.39
C TYR A 90 6.34 -3.46 -10.28
N VAL A 91 6.60 -2.85 -11.43
CA VAL A 91 7.09 -1.47 -11.52
C VAL A 91 5.89 -0.55 -11.54
N TRP A 92 5.86 0.45 -10.65
CA TRP A 92 4.76 1.39 -10.59
C TRP A 92 4.52 2.06 -11.95
N GLY A 93 3.27 2.06 -12.39
CA GLY A 93 2.81 2.67 -13.63
C GLY A 93 3.13 1.86 -14.89
N ALA A 94 3.76 0.69 -14.78
CA ALA A 94 3.92 -0.25 -15.89
C ALA A 94 2.60 -0.99 -16.18
N GLU A 95 2.55 -1.69 -17.31
CA GLU A 95 1.37 -2.49 -17.67
C GLU A 95 1.07 -3.56 -16.62
N ALA A 96 -0.19 -3.62 -16.18
CA ALA A 96 -0.59 -4.44 -15.04
C ALA A 96 -1.02 -5.88 -15.40
N GLY A 97 -0.81 -6.32 -16.65
CA GLY A 97 -1.32 -7.61 -17.15
C GLY A 97 -0.93 -8.82 -16.30
N ARG A 98 0.33 -8.89 -15.83
CA ARG A 98 0.78 -9.99 -14.95
C ARG A 98 0.09 -9.97 -13.59
N VAL A 99 0.02 -8.79 -12.97
CA VAL A 99 -0.63 -8.58 -11.66
C VAL A 99 -2.13 -8.90 -11.74
N LEU A 100 -2.80 -8.47 -12.80
CA LEU A 100 -4.22 -8.74 -13.04
C LEU A 100 -4.51 -10.20 -13.40
N GLY A 101 -3.54 -10.90 -14.00
CA GLY A 101 -3.65 -12.31 -14.37
C GLY A 101 -3.93 -13.26 -13.21
N TYR A 102 -3.68 -12.84 -11.96
CA TYR A 102 -3.97 -13.63 -10.77
C TYR A 102 -5.44 -13.63 -10.32
N LEU A 103 -6.30 -12.78 -10.89
CA LEU A 103 -7.71 -12.68 -10.51
C LEU A 103 -8.62 -13.47 -11.46
N GLY A 104 -8.54 -13.15 -12.75
CA GLY A 104 -9.46 -13.60 -13.78
C GLY A 104 -9.56 -12.54 -14.89
N GLU A 105 -10.05 -12.92 -16.07
CA GLU A 105 -10.18 -11.99 -17.18
C GLU A 105 -11.17 -10.86 -16.84
N GLY A 106 -10.78 -9.60 -17.08
CA GLY A 106 -11.60 -8.43 -16.80
C GLY A 106 -11.67 -8.02 -15.31
N GLU A 107 -11.26 -8.88 -14.38
CA GLU A 107 -11.28 -8.58 -12.94
C GLU A 107 -10.23 -7.51 -12.56
N ARG A 108 -10.51 -6.82 -11.46
CA ARG A 108 -9.69 -5.76 -10.86
C ARG A 108 -9.75 -5.87 -9.33
N PHE A 109 -8.87 -5.16 -8.65
CA PHE A 109 -8.74 -5.24 -7.20
C PHE A 109 -9.79 -4.36 -6.50
N ASP A 110 -10.47 -4.93 -5.51
CA ASP A 110 -11.38 -4.18 -4.64
C ASP A 110 -10.60 -3.26 -3.68
N VAL A 111 -9.43 -3.71 -3.20
CA VAL A 111 -8.62 -3.00 -2.21
C VAL A 111 -7.19 -2.86 -2.72
N LEU A 112 -6.66 -1.65 -2.65
CA LEU A 112 -5.23 -1.40 -2.85
C LEU A 112 -4.60 -0.93 -1.54
N VAL A 113 -3.33 -1.29 -1.31
CA VAL A 113 -2.55 -0.86 -0.14
C VAL A 113 -1.26 -0.20 -0.58
N LEU A 114 -1.02 1.00 -0.06
CA LEU A 114 0.18 1.80 -0.25
C LEU A 114 0.68 2.23 1.12
N ALA A 115 1.64 1.50 1.66
CA ALA A 115 2.22 1.77 2.96
C ALA A 115 3.58 2.47 2.82
N ASP A 116 3.71 3.70 3.34
CA ASP A 116 4.97 4.45 3.37
C ASP A 116 5.66 4.67 2.01
N LEU A 117 4.89 4.84 0.93
CA LEU A 117 5.45 5.02 -0.42
C LEU A 117 5.66 6.48 -0.84
N LEU A 118 5.07 7.44 -0.12
CA LEU A 118 4.93 8.81 -0.60
C LEU A 118 6.24 9.62 -0.62
N PHE A 119 7.31 9.12 0.00
CA PHE A 119 8.61 9.78 -0.02
C PHE A 119 9.25 9.83 -1.43
N ARG A 120 8.85 8.96 -2.37
CA ARG A 120 9.30 9.05 -3.78
C ARG A 120 8.39 9.97 -4.61
N HIS A 121 8.54 11.28 -4.41
CA HIS A 121 7.71 12.30 -5.07
C HIS A 121 7.68 12.19 -6.60
N SER A 122 8.80 11.84 -7.23
CA SER A 122 8.88 11.65 -8.69
C SER A 122 8.01 10.48 -9.21
N GLU A 123 7.63 9.56 -8.33
CA GLU A 123 6.88 8.35 -8.66
C GLU A 123 5.38 8.49 -8.38
N HIS A 124 4.91 9.59 -7.78
CA HIS A 124 3.50 9.81 -7.45
C HIS A 124 2.57 9.60 -8.65
N GLY A 125 2.93 10.14 -9.82
CA GLY A 125 2.14 9.96 -11.04
C GLY A 125 2.09 8.51 -11.54
N ARG A 126 3.15 7.72 -11.33
CA ARG A 126 3.23 6.29 -11.69
C ARG A 126 2.44 5.42 -10.71
N ILE A 127 2.50 5.77 -9.43
CA ILE A 127 1.68 5.15 -8.39
C ILE A 127 0.19 5.37 -8.69
N LEU A 128 -0.23 6.61 -8.96
CA LEU A 128 -1.61 6.92 -9.33
C LEU A 128 -2.05 6.17 -10.61
N ARG A 129 -1.19 6.09 -11.62
CA ARG A 129 -1.45 5.28 -12.82
C ARG A 129 -1.68 3.81 -12.47
N SER A 130 -0.94 3.25 -11.52
CA SER A 130 -1.16 1.87 -11.06
C SER A 130 -2.57 1.73 -10.47
N ILE A 131 -2.96 2.63 -9.57
CA ILE A 131 -4.30 2.65 -8.98
C ILE A 131 -5.39 2.70 -10.06
N GLU A 132 -5.24 3.58 -11.06
CA GLU A 132 -6.19 3.71 -12.17
C GLU A 132 -6.35 2.41 -12.99
N MET A 133 -5.25 1.70 -13.24
CA MET A 133 -5.25 0.47 -14.05
C MET A 133 -5.76 -0.75 -13.30
N THR A 134 -5.52 -0.82 -11.99
CA THR A 134 -5.71 -2.04 -11.20
C THR A 134 -6.90 -2.00 -10.26
N MET A 135 -7.37 -0.82 -9.83
CA MET A 135 -8.51 -0.71 -8.91
C MET A 135 -9.83 -0.86 -9.66
N LYS A 136 -10.70 -1.71 -9.13
CA LYS A 136 -12.05 -1.92 -9.66
C LYS A 136 -12.86 -0.63 -9.56
N ARG A 137 -13.63 -0.34 -10.61
CA ARG A 137 -14.65 0.71 -10.59
C ARG A 137 -15.89 0.14 -9.91
N ALA A 138 -16.01 0.42 -8.61
CA ALA A 138 -17.16 0.05 -7.80
C ALA A 138 -17.19 0.92 -6.54
N GLU A 139 -18.39 1.16 -6.01
CA GLU A 139 -18.59 2.04 -4.85
C GLU A 139 -17.81 1.56 -3.61
N GLY A 140 -17.59 0.25 -3.47
CA GLY A 140 -16.85 -0.34 -2.34
C GLY A 140 -15.34 -0.43 -2.51
N SER A 141 -14.79 -0.04 -3.67
CA SER A 141 -13.36 -0.20 -3.96
C SER A 141 -12.52 0.98 -3.50
N ARG A 142 -11.41 0.73 -2.80
CA ARG A 142 -10.61 1.78 -2.15
C ARG A 142 -9.12 1.47 -2.21
N ALA A 143 -8.29 2.50 -2.42
CA ALA A 143 -6.85 2.43 -2.17
C ALA A 143 -6.55 3.07 -0.81
N PHE A 144 -5.97 2.31 0.11
CA PHE A 144 -5.52 2.77 1.42
C PHE A 144 -4.08 3.27 1.30
N VAL A 145 -3.88 4.56 1.55
CA VAL A 145 -2.58 5.23 1.53
C VAL A 145 -2.22 5.62 2.96
N VAL A 146 -1.33 4.86 3.58
CA VAL A 146 -0.99 5.00 5.00
C VAL A 146 0.51 5.24 5.14
N PHE A 147 0.89 6.39 5.68
CA PHE A 147 2.29 6.80 5.68
C PHE A 147 2.64 7.75 6.83
N THR A 148 3.94 7.83 7.10
CA THR A 148 4.58 8.85 7.92
C THR A 148 5.45 9.74 7.03
N SER A 149 5.38 11.05 7.24
CA SER A 149 6.31 12.00 6.62
C SER A 149 7.66 11.97 7.35
N TYR A 150 8.50 10.99 7.01
CA TYR A 150 9.84 10.82 7.61
C TYR A 150 10.79 11.99 7.35
N ARG A 151 10.49 12.84 6.35
CA ARG A 151 11.22 14.07 6.05
C ARG A 151 10.27 15.25 6.21
N PRO A 152 10.04 15.77 7.44
CA PRO A 152 9.01 16.77 7.70
C PRO A 152 9.08 18.02 6.81
N TRP A 153 10.29 18.46 6.42
CA TRP A 153 10.49 19.60 5.52
C TRP A 153 9.99 19.37 4.08
N LEU A 154 9.71 18.12 3.70
CA LEU A 154 9.11 17.73 2.41
C LEU A 154 7.67 17.21 2.57
N GLN A 155 7.05 17.33 3.74
CA GLN A 155 5.68 16.84 3.96
C GLN A 155 4.69 17.41 2.94
N HIS A 156 4.82 18.69 2.57
CA HIS A 156 3.99 19.30 1.54
C HIS A 156 4.09 18.56 0.18
N LYS A 157 5.25 17.99 -0.16
CA LYS A 157 5.43 17.16 -1.36
C LYS A 157 4.82 15.78 -1.20
N ASP A 158 4.86 15.18 -0.01
CA ASP A 158 4.14 13.93 0.27
C ASP A 158 2.63 14.15 0.08
N LEU A 159 2.09 15.22 0.67
CA LEU A 159 0.67 15.57 0.60
C LEU A 159 0.20 15.98 -0.81
N ASN A 160 1.10 16.48 -1.65
CA ASN A 160 0.80 16.77 -3.05
C ASN A 160 0.33 15.54 -3.84
N PHE A 161 0.65 14.31 -3.38
CA PHE A 161 0.07 13.08 -3.92
C PHE A 161 -1.46 13.14 -4.00
N PHE A 162 -2.09 13.67 -2.95
CA PHE A 162 -3.55 13.74 -2.84
C PHE A 162 -4.15 14.82 -3.74
N GLU A 163 -3.44 15.92 -3.97
CA GLU A 163 -3.88 16.92 -4.96
C GLU A 163 -3.84 16.33 -6.37
N LEU A 164 -2.75 15.64 -6.73
CA LEU A 164 -2.64 14.91 -8.01
C LEU A 164 -3.72 13.82 -8.15
N ALA A 165 -4.09 13.15 -7.05
CA ALA A 165 -5.17 12.18 -7.06
C ALA A 165 -6.53 12.83 -7.36
N ARG A 166 -6.83 14.00 -6.76
CA ARG A 166 -8.05 14.76 -7.03
C ARG A 166 -8.10 15.28 -8.46
N GLU A 167 -6.97 15.75 -8.99
CA GLU A 167 -6.85 16.16 -10.41
C GLU A 167 -7.16 15.00 -11.38
N ARG A 168 -6.86 13.77 -10.97
CA ARG A 168 -7.20 12.54 -11.71
C ARG A 168 -8.62 12.02 -11.45
N GLY A 169 -9.41 12.76 -10.69
CA GLY A 169 -10.82 12.48 -10.44
C GLY A 169 -11.09 11.51 -9.28
N PHE A 170 -10.10 11.18 -8.44
CA PHE A 170 -10.35 10.41 -7.23
C PHE A 170 -10.99 11.26 -6.13
N VAL A 171 -11.90 10.67 -5.38
CA VAL A 171 -12.35 11.20 -4.09
C VAL A 171 -11.31 10.80 -3.04
N VAL A 172 -10.82 11.78 -2.29
CA VAL A 172 -9.77 11.57 -1.27
C VAL A 172 -10.30 11.92 0.11
N GLU A 173 -10.16 10.98 1.05
CA GLU A 173 -10.61 11.14 2.43
C GLU A 173 -9.51 10.75 3.42
N LYS A 174 -9.30 11.54 4.48
CA LYS A 174 -8.45 11.15 5.60
C LYS A 174 -9.25 10.26 6.55
N ILE A 175 -8.80 9.04 6.78
CA ILE A 175 -9.54 8.05 7.56
C ILE A 175 -8.94 7.79 8.94
N LEU A 176 -7.65 8.07 9.14
CA LEU A 176 -7.00 7.87 10.43
C LEU A 176 -5.78 8.77 10.62
N GLU A 177 -5.45 8.95 11.89
CA GLU A 177 -4.18 9.48 12.35
C GLU A 177 -3.80 8.73 13.62
N LYS A 178 -2.54 8.28 13.71
CA LYS A 178 -2.02 7.57 14.87
C LYS A 178 -0.64 8.10 15.21
N LYS A 179 -0.49 8.59 16.44
CA LYS A 179 0.82 8.96 16.99
C LYS A 179 1.49 7.70 17.56
N MET A 180 2.68 7.41 17.08
CA MET A 180 3.54 6.35 17.58
C MET A 180 4.29 6.85 18.82
N GLU A 181 4.73 5.92 19.67
CA GLU A 181 5.46 6.26 20.91
C GLU A 181 6.77 7.00 20.63
N ARG A 182 7.46 6.61 19.55
CA ARG A 182 8.74 7.16 19.10
C ARG A 182 8.82 7.19 17.57
N PRO A 183 9.63 8.08 16.98
CA PRO A 183 9.93 8.04 15.55
C PRO A 183 10.63 6.73 15.17
N MET A 184 10.48 6.32 13.91
CA MET A 184 11.12 5.09 13.41
C MET A 184 12.65 5.20 13.37
N PHE A 185 13.16 6.39 13.03
CA PHE A 185 14.58 6.72 12.97
C PHE A 185 14.82 7.90 13.90
N GLU A 186 15.26 7.65 15.13
CA GLU A 186 15.37 8.66 16.19
C GLU A 186 16.32 9.80 15.80
N GLU A 187 17.43 9.47 15.15
CA GLU A 187 18.48 10.41 14.74
C GLU A 187 18.17 11.21 13.46
N ASP A 188 17.11 10.86 12.71
CA ASP A 188 16.73 11.61 11.50
C ASP A 188 16.32 13.06 11.89
N PRO A 189 16.64 14.08 11.07
CA PRO A 189 16.35 15.47 11.42
C PRO A 189 14.86 15.81 11.29
N GLY A 190 14.49 17.02 11.71
CA GLY A 190 13.13 17.56 11.58
C GLY A 190 12.19 17.18 12.73
N ASP A 191 10.98 17.76 12.67
CA ASP A 191 9.97 17.65 13.72
C ASP A 191 9.64 16.19 14.08
N GLU A 192 9.95 15.81 15.31
CA GLU A 192 9.71 14.46 15.84
C GLU A 192 8.22 14.11 15.87
N GLU A 193 7.35 15.08 16.18
CA GLU A 193 5.91 14.87 16.23
C GLU A 193 5.39 14.47 14.85
N VAL A 194 5.94 15.05 13.78
CA VAL A 194 5.61 14.65 12.41
C VAL A 194 6.19 13.26 12.09
N ARG A 195 7.46 13.00 12.44
CA ARG A 195 8.15 11.72 12.16
C ARG A 195 7.60 10.52 12.94
N LYS A 196 6.83 10.74 14.00
CA LYS A 196 6.13 9.68 14.73
C LYS A 196 4.63 9.65 14.47
N THR A 197 4.10 10.53 13.61
CA THR A 197 2.69 10.51 13.25
C THR A 197 2.50 9.74 11.95
N VAL A 198 1.64 8.72 12.00
CA VAL A 198 1.15 7.99 10.83
C VAL A 198 -0.21 8.56 10.47
N THR A 199 -0.40 8.93 9.21
CA THR A 199 -1.72 9.31 8.68
C THR A 199 -2.18 8.28 7.66
N GLY A 200 -3.49 8.02 7.61
CA GLY A 200 -4.08 7.12 6.63
C GLY A 200 -5.20 7.81 5.89
N TRP A 201 -5.20 7.59 4.59
CA TRP A 201 -6.12 8.18 3.63
C TRP A 201 -6.69 7.10 2.72
N THR A 202 -7.86 7.36 2.14
CA THR A 202 -8.42 6.52 1.08
C THR A 202 -8.55 7.31 -0.21
N LEU A 203 -8.31 6.63 -1.33
CA LEU A 203 -8.68 7.07 -2.67
C LEU A 203 -9.84 6.19 -3.14
N ALA A 204 -10.87 6.81 -3.69
CA ALA A 204 -12.07 6.16 -4.20
C ALA A 204 -12.42 6.69 -5.59
N TRP A 205 -13.05 5.85 -6.41
CA TRP A 205 -13.75 6.35 -7.58
C TRP A 205 -14.97 7.17 -7.15
N PRO A 206 -15.30 8.26 -7.87
CA PRO A 206 -16.54 8.98 -7.64
C PRO A 206 -17.74 8.09 -8.04
N ARG A 207 -18.88 8.29 -7.41
CA ARG A 207 -20.05 7.40 -7.57
C ARG A 207 -20.54 7.32 -9.01
N GLU A 208 -20.34 8.38 -9.78
CA GLU A 208 -20.79 8.53 -11.17
C GLU A 208 -20.01 7.63 -12.14
N VAL A 209 -18.85 7.11 -11.75
CA VAL A 209 -18.00 6.24 -12.58
C VAL A 209 -17.82 4.83 -12.00
N CYS A 210 -18.62 4.50 -10.98
CA CYS A 210 -18.67 3.18 -10.32
C CYS A 210 -19.71 2.27 -10.96
#